data_AF-A0A7U9XNR2-F1
#
_entry.id   AF-A0A7U9XNR2-F1
#
_cell.length_a   1.000
_cell.length_b   1.000
_cell.length_c   1.000
_cell.angle_alpha   90.00
_cell.angle_beta   90.00
_cell.angle_gamma   90.00
#
_symmetry.space_group_name_H-M   'P 1'
#
loop_
_entity.id
_entity.type
_entity.pdbx_description
1 polymer ?
#
loop_
_entity_poly.entity_id
_entity_poly.type
_entity_poly.pdbx_seq_one_letter_code
_entity_poly.pdbx_strand_id
1 'polypeptide(L)'
;MTIYNSTVLRSGGDSVSGIIEIDVHGKDVETAIREIKKHLNNAGTGTYRIRIIHGYHGGTRIRDGIWDEFSYGREPKVKRITMGENQGITELILREF
;
A
#
# COMPACT_ATOMS: atom_id res chain seq x y z
N MET A 1 15.49 -29.06 -22.33
CA MET A 1 14.16 -28.47 -22.60
C MET A 1 13.76 -27.62 -21.39
N THR A 2 14.23 -26.38 -21.33
CA THR A 2 13.63 -25.35 -20.46
C THR A 2 13.82 -24.03 -21.19
N ILE A 3 12.75 -23.58 -21.83
CA ILE A 3 12.74 -22.34 -22.58
C ILE A 3 12.60 -21.21 -21.56
N TYR A 4 13.67 -20.46 -21.35
CA TYR A 4 13.63 -19.18 -20.64
C TYR A 4 12.86 -18.21 -21.52
N ASN A 5 11.62 -17.92 -21.13
CA ASN A 5 10.77 -16.98 -21.85
C ASN A 5 11.18 -15.55 -21.46
N SER A 6 12.09 -14.99 -22.24
CA SER A 6 12.53 -13.60 -22.15
C SER A 6 11.43 -12.66 -22.66
N THR A 7 10.67 -12.01 -21.78
CA THR A 7 10.04 -10.71 -22.08
C THR A 7 9.62 -9.99 -20.80
N VAL A 8 9.70 -8.66 -20.85
CA VAL A 8 9.18 -7.65 -19.91
C VAL A 8 10.19 -7.14 -18.87
N LEU A 9 11.16 -6.35 -19.35
CA LEU A 9 11.71 -5.23 -18.60
C LEU A 9 10.59 -4.18 -18.44
N ARG A 10 9.97 -4.11 -17.25
CA ARG A 10 9.12 -2.97 -16.86
C ARG A 10 9.84 -2.19 -15.77
N SER A 11 10.21 -0.97 -16.12
CA SER A 11 10.75 0.04 -15.23
C SER A 11 9.79 0.29 -14.06
N GLY A 12 10.28 0.11 -12.83
CA GLY A 12 9.56 0.40 -11.58
C GLY A 12 10.10 -0.49 -10.48
N GLY A 13 10.77 0.11 -9.48
CA GLY A 13 11.63 -0.56 -8.51
C GLY A 13 11.15 -1.92 -7.99
N ASP A 14 12.04 -2.92 -8.11
CA ASP A 14 12.17 -4.15 -7.33
C ASP A 14 10.89 -4.71 -6.68
N SER A 15 9.94 -5.09 -7.53
CA SER A 15 8.68 -5.77 -7.18
C SER A 15 8.86 -7.28 -6.95
N VAL A 16 9.75 -7.69 -6.04
CA VAL A 16 10.04 -9.13 -5.86
C VAL A 16 8.90 -9.88 -5.12
N SER A 17 7.88 -9.20 -4.57
CA SER A 17 6.87 -9.86 -3.73
C SER A 17 5.41 -9.46 -3.96
N GLY A 18 5.09 -8.49 -4.83
CA GLY A 18 3.71 -7.96 -4.94
C GLY A 18 3.30 -7.05 -3.77
N ILE A 19 4.26 -6.62 -2.93
CA ILE A 19 4.12 -5.54 -1.96
C ILE A 19 4.54 -4.23 -2.62
N ILE A 20 3.76 -3.18 -2.43
CA ILE A 20 4.21 -1.80 -2.62
C ILE A 20 4.41 -1.20 -1.24
N GLU A 21 5.60 -0.67 -0.96
CA GLU A 21 5.87 0.07 0.29
C GLU A 21 5.85 1.58 0.00
N ILE A 22 5.19 2.34 0.88
CA ILE A 22 5.04 3.79 0.78
C ILE A 22 5.39 4.41 2.13
N ASP A 23 6.29 5.38 2.11
CA ASP A 23 6.65 6.17 3.27
C ASP A 23 5.99 7.56 3.24
N VAL A 24 5.14 7.80 4.22
CA VAL A 24 4.40 9.05 4.41
C VAL A 24 4.67 9.69 5.77
N HIS A 25 5.72 9.26 6.47
CA HIS A 25 6.07 9.83 7.77
C HIS A 25 6.25 11.36 7.68
N GLY A 26 5.77 12.07 8.70
CA GLY A 26 5.90 13.53 8.80
C GLY A 26 5.03 14.33 7.82
N LYS A 27 4.27 13.69 6.93
CA LYS A 27 3.31 14.37 6.06
C LYS A 27 2.05 14.75 6.83
N ASP A 28 1.31 15.73 6.32
CA ASP A 28 -0.06 15.94 6.75
C ASP A 28 -0.97 14.81 6.21
N VAL A 29 -2.14 14.64 6.83
CA VAL A 29 -3.06 13.54 6.52
C VAL A 29 -3.53 13.61 5.07
N GLU A 30 -3.87 14.79 4.56
CA GLU A 30 -4.42 14.92 3.20
C GLU A 30 -3.38 14.52 2.14
N THR A 31 -2.14 14.99 2.32
CA THR A 31 -1.03 14.64 1.42
C THR A 31 -0.71 13.14 1.48
N ALA A 32 -0.70 12.55 2.69
CA ALA A 32 -0.49 11.11 2.85
C ALA A 32 -1.57 10.30 2.12
N ILE A 33 -2.85 10.64 2.31
CA ILE A 33 -3.97 9.96 1.65
C ILE A 33 -3.91 10.10 0.13
N ARG A 34 -3.58 11.29 -0.37
CA ARG A 34 -3.44 11.54 -1.81
C ARG A 34 -2.36 10.65 -2.44
N GLU A 35 -1.24 10.49 -1.74
CA GLU A 35 -0.15 9.62 -2.18
C GLU A 35 -0.55 8.15 -2.17
N ILE A 36 -1.17 7.69 -1.08
CA ILE A 36 -1.69 6.31 -0.97
C ILE A 36 -2.67 6.01 -2.11
N LYS A 37 -3.62 6.92 -2.40
CA LYS A 37 -4.57 6.79 -3.52
C LYS A 37 -3.85 6.69 -4.87
N LYS A 38 -2.80 7.49 -5.09
CA LYS A 38 -1.99 7.40 -6.32
C LYS A 38 -1.38 6.02 -6.49
N HIS A 39 -0.77 5.45 -5.44
CA HIS A 39 -0.19 4.12 -5.52
C HIS A 39 -1.26 3.03 -5.67
N LEU A 40 -2.38 3.13 -4.94
CA LEU A 40 -3.50 2.20 -5.07
C LEU A 40 -4.13 2.20 -6.47
N ASN A 41 -4.23 3.37 -7.10
CA ASN A 41 -4.73 3.49 -8.46
C ASN A 41 -3.81 2.83 -9.49
N ASN A 42 -2.50 2.91 -9.27
CA ASN A 42 -1.48 2.31 -10.13
C ASN A 42 -1.16 0.85 -9.78
N ALA A 43 -1.68 0.32 -8.66
CA ALA A 43 -1.47 -1.05 -8.25
C ALA A 43 -2.06 -2.02 -9.30
N GLY A 44 -1.17 -2.78 -9.94
CA GLY A 44 -1.54 -3.79 -10.93
C GLY A 44 -2.09 -5.07 -10.29
N THR A 45 -2.60 -6.00 -11.11
CA THR A 45 -3.19 -7.27 -10.65
C THR A 45 -2.25 -8.13 -9.81
N GLY A 46 -0.94 -8.02 -9.99
CA GLY A 46 0.07 -8.71 -9.18
C GLY A 46 0.31 -8.11 -7.79
N THR A 47 -0.29 -6.96 -7.47
CA THR A 47 -0.14 -6.31 -6.17
C THR A 47 -1.10 -6.96 -5.18
N TYR A 48 -0.56 -7.53 -4.11
CA TYR A 48 -1.34 -8.13 -3.04
C TYR A 48 -1.53 -7.18 -1.87
N ARG A 49 -0.56 -6.29 -1.61
CA ARG A 49 -0.52 -5.44 -0.43
C ARG A 49 0.13 -4.10 -0.72
N ILE A 50 -0.38 -3.07 -0.07
CA ILE A 50 0.31 -1.79 0.09
C ILE A 50 0.65 -1.62 1.56
N ARG A 51 1.94 -1.49 1.87
CA ARG A 51 2.44 -1.21 3.22
C ARG A 51 2.73 0.28 3.34
N ILE A 52 2.14 0.90 4.36
CA ILE A 52 2.20 2.35 4.57
C ILE A 52 2.94 2.59 5.87
N ILE A 53 4.09 3.26 5.78
CA ILE A 53 4.90 3.68 6.93
C ILE A 53 4.52 5.13 7.23
N HIS A 54 3.85 5.35 8.36
CA HIS A 54 3.39 6.68 8.79
C HIS A 54 4.02 7.16 10.10
N GLY A 55 4.77 6.28 10.77
CA GLY A 55 5.53 6.59 11.99
C GLY A 55 4.68 6.58 13.27
N TYR A 56 5.33 6.65 14.43
CA TYR A 56 4.64 6.55 15.73
C TYR A 56 4.11 7.90 16.23
N HIS A 57 4.95 8.94 16.19
CA HIS A 57 4.66 10.24 16.79
C HIS A 57 3.98 11.15 15.77
N GLY A 58 2.68 11.40 15.96
CA GLY A 58 1.84 12.15 15.02
C GLY A 58 1.24 11.30 13.89
N GLY A 59 1.77 10.09 13.67
CA GLY A 59 1.27 9.10 12.70
C GLY A 59 -0.10 8.53 13.04
N THR A 60 -0.56 8.63 14.28
CA THR A 60 -1.94 8.30 14.68
C THR A 60 -2.99 9.00 13.80
N ARG A 61 -2.79 10.28 13.45
CA ARG A 61 -3.73 11.01 12.58
C ARG A 61 -3.74 10.46 11.16
N ILE A 62 -2.59 10.06 10.64
CA ILE A 62 -2.48 9.43 9.32
C ILE A 62 -3.14 8.05 9.36
N ARG A 63 -2.85 7.25 10.39
CA ARG A 63 -3.51 5.97 10.63
C ARG A 63 -5.03 6.13 10.62
N ASP A 64 -5.56 7.01 11.47
CA ASP A 64 -7.00 7.21 11.59
C ASP A 64 -7.61 7.69 10.26
N GLY A 65 -6.93 8.60 9.55
CA GLY A 65 -7.31 9.00 8.18
C GLY A 65 -7.30 7.85 7.16
N ILE A 66 -6.35 6.91 7.26
CA ILE A 66 -6.32 5.70 6.43
C ILE A 66 -7.57 4.85 6.72
N TRP A 67 -7.90 4.66 8.00
CA TRP A 67 -9.10 3.90 8.38
C TRP A 67 -10.38 4.59 7.89
N ASP A 68 -10.50 5.91 8.05
CA ASP A 68 -11.68 6.66 7.62
C ASP A 68 -11.89 6.66 6.10
N GLU A 69 -10.80 6.69 5.33
CA GLU A 69 -10.85 6.77 3.87
C GLU A 69 -11.01 5.41 3.19
N PHE A 70 -10.37 4.36 3.71
CA PHE A 70 -10.26 3.08 3.01
C PHE A 70 -11.03 1.92 3.65
N SER A 71 -11.61 2.12 4.84
CA SER A 71 -12.43 1.08 5.49
C SER A 71 -13.88 1.09 5.00
N TYR A 72 -14.69 0.17 5.55
CA TYR A 72 -16.14 0.14 5.37
C TYR A 72 -16.62 0.10 3.91
N GLY A 73 -15.80 -0.49 3.02
CA GLY A 73 -16.13 -0.61 1.59
C GLY A 73 -16.05 0.70 0.81
N ARG A 74 -15.49 1.78 1.38
CA ARG A 74 -15.29 3.07 0.70
C ARG A 74 -14.31 2.99 -0.47
N GLU A 75 -13.39 2.02 -0.42
CA GLU A 75 -12.42 1.76 -1.48
C GLU A 75 -12.52 0.29 -1.94
N PRO A 76 -13.13 0.01 -3.11
CA PRO A 76 -13.38 -1.35 -3.59
C PRO A 76 -12.12 -2.20 -3.78
N LYS A 77 -10.96 -1.57 -4.03
CA LYS A 77 -9.68 -2.29 -4.18
C LYS A 77 -9.13 -2.81 -2.86
N VAL A 78 -9.53 -2.22 -1.72
CA VAL A 78 -9.05 -2.60 -0.39
C VAL A 78 -10.01 -3.65 0.19
N LYS A 79 -9.51 -4.87 0.37
CA LYS A 79 -10.27 -5.97 0.99
C LYS A 79 -10.26 -5.88 2.51
N ARG A 80 -9.12 -5.50 3.08
CA ARG A 80 -8.94 -5.34 4.52
C ARG A 80 -7.82 -4.36 4.82
N ILE A 81 -7.94 -3.71 5.97
CA ILE A 81 -6.85 -2.92 6.57
C ILE A 81 -6.36 -3.68 7.81
N THR A 82 -5.04 -3.80 7.95
CA THR A 82 -4.42 -4.38 9.14
C THR A 82 -3.30 -3.50 9.67
N MET A 83 -3.01 -3.62 10.96
CA MET A 83 -1.75 -3.10 11.49
C MET A 83 -0.60 -3.96 10.94
N GLY A 84 0.53 -3.30 10.63
CA GLY A 84 1.74 -4.00 10.24
C GLY A 84 2.50 -4.56 11.45
N GLU A 85 3.80 -4.81 11.26
CA GLU A 85 4.68 -5.34 12.30
C GLU A 85 4.83 -4.41 13.52
N ASN A 86 4.42 -3.15 13.38
CA ASN A 86 4.38 -2.20 14.48
C ASN A 86 3.32 -1.10 14.27
N GLN A 87 3.15 -0.23 15.27
CA GLN A 87 2.08 0.78 15.30
C GLN A 87 2.25 1.92 14.28
N GLY A 88 3.46 2.14 13.77
CA GLY A 88 3.74 3.12 12.72
C GLY A 88 3.52 2.59 11.31
N ILE A 89 2.97 1.38 11.17
CA ILE A 89 2.72 0.72 9.89
C ILE A 89 1.25 0.30 9.78
N THR A 90 0.66 0.62 8.63
CA THR A 90 -0.67 0.13 8.24
C THR A 90 -0.58 -0.55 6.89
N GLU A 91 -1.23 -1.70 6.74
CA GLU A 91 -1.22 -2.49 5.51
C GLU A 91 -2.62 -2.54 4.89
N LEU A 92 -2.72 -2.15 3.63
CA LEU A 92 -3.92 -2.34 2.80
C LEU A 92 -3.77 -3.67 2.06
N ILE A 93 -4.65 -4.61 2.34
CA ILE A 93 -4.70 -5.91 1.66
C ILE A 93 -5.61 -5.75 0.44
N LEU A 94 -5.06 -6.00 -0.75
CA LEU A 94 -5.78 -5.88 -2.02
C LEU A 94 -6.27 -7.23 -2.55
N ARG A 95 -5.60 -8.31 -2.15
CA ARG A 95 -5.92 -9.69 -2.54
C ARG A 95 -5.69 -10.65 -1.37
N GLU A 96 -6.54 -11.67 -1.28
CA GLU A 96 -6.38 -12.80 -0.36
C GLU A 96 -5.86 -14.02 -1.14
N PHE A 97 -5.12 -14.89 -0.45
CA PHE A 97 -4.58 -16.14 -0.99
C PHE A 97 -5.34 -17.33 -0.44
#